data_AF-A0A1U7M592-F1
#
_entry.id   AF-A0A1U7M592-F1
#
_cell.length_a   1.000
_cell.length_b   1.000
_cell.length_c   1.000
_cell.angle_alpha   90.00
_cell.angle_beta   90.00
_cell.angle_gamma   90.00
#
_symmetry.space_group_name_H-M   'P 1'
#
loop_
_entity.id
_entity.type
_entity.pdbx_description
1 polymer ?
#
loop_
_entity_poly.entity_id
_entity_poly.type
_entity_poly.pdbx_seq_one_letter_code
_entity_poly.pdbx_strand_id
1 'polypeptide(L)'
;MLDSFPKEEELSHKFSKAFEKKMNKLIKGEKRTPFMRSVIVYGKRAAAIVLIVLSITFVTTMSVEAYRVKFFEVITKVWEEFTSITFKSEEEVIDRKLVAINPEYIPEGFSILEETLSDYVNKIIYVNMIDEEIIYEQRLISDGEIIFDTEGIEIKTMDIENETISFFTNKGVSQIYWNDDLYMYRFSSTIDMEEIIKMTKSILKNNKNILN
;
A
#
# COMPACT_ATOMS: atom_id res chain seq x y z
N MET A 1 52.08 43.22 28.25
CA MET A 1 50.61 43.34 28.44
C MET A 1 49.79 42.37 27.58
N LEU A 2 50.41 41.61 26.66
CA LEU A 2 49.73 40.53 25.92
C LEU A 2 49.76 39.17 26.66
N ASP A 3 50.68 38.98 27.60
CA ASP A 3 50.85 37.70 28.35
C ASP A 3 49.84 37.50 29.50
N SER A 4 48.91 38.43 29.73
CA SER A 4 47.89 38.34 30.78
C SER A 4 46.55 37.78 30.31
N PHE A 5 46.44 37.40 29.04
CA PHE A 5 45.23 36.77 28.50
C PHE A 5 45.35 35.25 28.58
N PRO A 6 44.30 34.54 29.01
CA PRO A 6 44.28 33.08 28.98
C PRO A 6 44.44 32.58 27.54
N LYS A 7 45.11 31.43 27.38
CA LYS A 7 45.38 30.84 26.05
C LYS A 7 44.04 30.47 25.38
N GLU A 8 43.96 30.51 24.04
CA GLU A 8 42.72 30.21 23.29
C GLU A 8 42.08 28.86 23.68
N GLU A 9 42.92 27.88 24.01
CA GLU A 9 42.53 26.54 24.47
C GLU A 9 41.76 26.58 25.81
N GLU A 10 42.01 27.59 26.65
CA GLU A 10 41.33 27.81 27.94
C GLU A 10 40.00 28.57 27.80
N LEU A 11 39.71 29.13 26.61
CA LEU A 11 38.47 29.86 26.31
C LEU A 11 37.33 28.96 25.80
N SER A 12 37.53 27.63 25.77
CA SER A 12 36.52 26.65 25.32
C SER A 12 35.33 26.57 26.28
N HIS A 13 34.40 27.52 26.16
CA HIS A 13 33.16 27.56 26.92
C HIS A 13 32.00 26.93 26.15
N LYS A 14 31.42 25.85 26.71
CA LYS A 14 30.23 25.21 26.14
C LYS A 14 28.97 25.95 26.61
N PHE A 15 28.37 26.70 25.70
CA PHE A 15 27.12 27.41 25.98
C PHE A 15 25.97 26.45 26.25
N SER A 16 24.98 26.91 27.01
CA SER A 16 23.74 26.15 27.19
C SER A 16 22.97 26.06 25.87
N LYS A 17 22.23 24.95 25.67
CA LYS A 17 21.35 24.77 24.49
C LYS A 17 20.37 25.93 24.30
N ALA A 18 19.88 26.52 25.39
CA ALA A 18 18.97 27.66 25.35
C ALA A 18 19.65 28.94 24.81
N PHE A 19 20.90 29.17 25.21
CA PHE A 19 21.70 30.29 24.73
C PHE A 19 22.02 30.13 23.23
N GLU A 20 22.50 28.96 22.82
CA GLU A 20 22.77 28.67 21.40
C GLU A 20 21.52 28.84 20.54
N LYS A 21 20.35 28.39 21.01
CA LYS A 21 19.08 28.54 20.29
C LYS A 21 18.70 30.01 20.11
N LYS A 22 18.90 30.85 21.13
CA LYS A 22 18.68 32.31 21.05
C LYS A 22 19.67 32.97 20.08
N MET A 23 20.94 32.62 20.17
CA MET A 23 22.00 33.16 19.31
C MET A 23 21.74 32.81 17.84
N ASN A 24 21.44 31.55 17.55
CA ASN A 24 21.10 31.09 16.20
C ASN A 24 19.86 31.79 15.63
N LYS A 25 18.88 32.17 16.47
CA LYS A 25 17.71 32.94 16.02
C LYS A 25 18.08 34.35 15.59
N LEU A 26 18.99 35.01 16.33
CA LEU A 26 19.49 36.35 15.99
C LEU A 26 20.30 36.33 14.70
N ILE A 27 21.26 35.41 14.59
CA ILE A 27 22.11 35.23 13.40
C ILE A 27 21.24 34.96 12.16
N LYS A 28 20.21 34.10 12.27
CA LYS A 28 19.26 33.86 11.17
C LYS A 28 18.43 35.09 10.81
N GLY A 29 18.17 36.00 11.75
CA GLY A 29 17.45 37.25 11.50
C GLY A 29 18.32 38.29 10.77
N GLU A 30 19.60 38.35 11.12
CA GLU A 30 20.59 39.23 10.50
C GLU A 30 20.91 38.79 9.07
N LYS A 31 21.17 37.48 8.85
CA LYS A 31 21.47 36.90 7.53
C LYS A 31 20.33 37.00 6.50
N ARG A 32 19.13 37.43 6.90
CA ARG A 32 17.99 37.58 5.98
C ARG A 32 18.11 38.88 5.20
N THR A 33 18.24 38.74 3.88
CA THR A 33 18.16 39.86 2.94
C THR A 33 16.78 40.55 3.00
N PRO A 34 16.67 41.82 2.59
CA PRO A 34 15.39 42.54 2.54
C PRO A 34 14.31 41.78 1.76
N PHE A 35 14.70 41.15 0.65
CA PHE A 35 13.84 40.30 -0.16
C PHE A 35 13.29 39.10 0.63
N MET A 36 14.16 38.34 1.32
CA MET A 36 13.72 37.20 2.15
C MET A 36 12.78 37.63 3.27
N ARG A 37 13.00 38.81 3.87
CA ARG A 37 12.10 39.35 4.91
C ARG A 37 10.71 39.61 4.34
N SER A 38 10.62 40.23 3.17
CA SER A 38 9.36 40.46 2.47
C SER A 38 8.66 39.15 2.12
N VAL A 39 9.36 38.18 1.52
CA VAL A 39 8.80 36.85 1.19
C VAL A 39 8.21 36.17 2.44
N ILE A 40 8.88 36.25 3.59
CA ILE A 40 8.37 35.66 4.84
C ILE A 40 7.11 36.38 5.32
N VAL A 41 7.05 37.71 5.23
CA VAL A 41 5.88 38.49 5.68
C VAL A 41 4.68 38.26 4.76
N TYR A 42 4.88 38.35 3.45
CA TYR A 42 3.83 38.09 2.47
C TYR A 42 3.42 36.62 2.47
N GLY A 43 4.37 35.69 2.61
CA GLY A 43 4.09 34.27 2.74
C GLY A 43 3.24 33.94 3.97
N LYS A 44 3.49 34.59 5.12
CA LYS A 44 2.62 34.45 6.30
C LYS A 44 1.21 34.97 6.07
N ARG A 45 1.07 36.12 5.40
CA ARG A 45 -0.25 36.68 5.05
C ARG A 45 -1.00 35.78 4.07
N ALA A 46 -0.30 35.31 3.03
CA ALA A 46 -0.85 34.37 2.07
C ALA A 46 -1.29 33.06 2.75
N ALA A 47 -0.47 32.48 3.62
CA ALA A 47 -0.83 31.30 4.39
C ALA A 47 -2.07 31.53 5.27
N ALA A 48 -2.17 32.68 5.93
CA ALA A 48 -3.36 33.04 6.71
C ALA A 48 -4.62 33.16 5.83
N ILE A 49 -4.52 33.78 4.66
CA ILE A 49 -5.62 33.90 3.70
C ILE A 49 -6.04 32.51 3.20
N VAL A 50 -5.08 31.66 2.84
CA VAL A 50 -5.35 30.28 2.42
C VAL A 50 -6.06 29.51 3.53
N LEU A 51 -5.62 29.62 4.78
CA LEU A 51 -6.30 28.98 5.92
C LEU A 51 -7.74 29.46 6.10
N ILE A 52 -8.00 30.76 5.95
CA ILE A 52 -9.36 31.32 6.02
C ILE A 52 -10.22 30.76 4.89
N VAL A 53 -9.72 30.77 3.66
CA VAL A 53 -10.43 30.24 2.49
C VAL A 53 -10.71 28.74 2.66
N LEU A 54 -9.73 27.96 3.10
CA LEU A 54 -9.89 26.53 3.39
C LEU A 54 -10.93 26.30 4.49
N SER A 55 -10.94 27.12 5.54
CA SER A 55 -11.93 27.01 6.62
C SER A 55 -13.35 27.29 6.12
N ILE A 56 -13.53 28.33 5.31
CA ILE A 56 -14.84 28.69 4.75
C ILE A 56 -15.32 27.61 3.77
N THR A 57 -14.46 27.15 2.86
CA THR A 57 -14.79 26.08 1.91
C THR A 57 -15.12 24.77 2.62
N PHE A 58 -14.41 24.44 3.70
CA PHE A 58 -14.71 23.28 4.53
C PHE A 58 -16.10 23.40 5.20
N VAL A 59 -16.38 24.53 5.87
CA VAL A 59 -17.67 24.76 6.54
C VAL A 59 -18.84 24.71 5.57
N THR A 60 -18.69 25.32 4.39
CA THR A 60 -19.72 25.33 3.35
C THR A 60 -19.96 23.92 2.78
N THR A 61 -18.89 23.17 2.51
CA THR A 61 -19.00 21.75 2.07
C THR A 61 -19.70 20.89 3.12
N MET A 62 -19.37 21.07 4.40
CA MET A 62 -19.97 20.28 5.49
C MET A 62 -21.43 20.63 5.78
N SER A 63 -21.83 21.87 5.53
CA SER A 63 -23.19 22.36 5.77
C SER A 63 -24.20 21.87 4.74
N VAL A 64 -23.77 21.65 3.49
CA VAL A 64 -24.63 21.15 2.42
C VAL A 64 -24.57 19.62 2.39
N GLU A 65 -25.70 18.96 2.66
CA GLU A 65 -25.78 17.50 2.76
C GLU A 65 -25.22 16.77 1.55
N ALA A 66 -25.63 17.15 0.34
CA ALA A 66 -25.15 16.54 -0.89
C ALA A 66 -23.63 16.70 -1.10
N TYR A 67 -23.04 17.83 -0.69
CA TYR A 67 -21.61 18.06 -0.81
C TYR A 67 -20.82 17.30 0.25
N ARG A 68 -21.32 17.26 1.49
CA ARG A 68 -20.72 16.48 2.58
C ARG A 68 -20.65 14.99 2.24
N VAL A 69 -21.74 14.42 1.72
CA VAL A 69 -21.78 13.00 1.32
C VAL A 69 -20.73 12.71 0.25
N LYS A 70 -20.69 13.51 -0.83
CA LYS A 70 -19.67 13.36 -1.89
C LYS A 70 -18.25 13.54 -1.39
N PHE A 71 -18.01 14.45 -0.45
CA PHE A 71 -16.68 14.67 0.12
C PHE A 71 -16.17 13.43 0.86
N PHE A 72 -17.00 12.80 1.69
CA PHE A 72 -16.63 11.56 2.38
C PHE A 72 -16.46 10.39 1.40
N GLU A 73 -17.32 10.26 0.41
CA GLU A 73 -17.18 9.25 -0.64
C GLU A 73 -15.82 9.35 -1.35
N VAL A 74 -15.40 10.56 -1.73
CA VAL A 74 -14.08 10.77 -2.35
C VAL A 74 -12.94 10.45 -1.40
N ILE A 75 -13.01 10.89 -0.13
CA ILE A 75 -11.95 10.59 0.85
C ILE A 75 -11.84 9.09 1.10
N THR A 76 -12.97 8.41 1.31
CA THR A 76 -13.02 6.97 1.52
C THR A 76 -12.45 6.24 0.31
N LYS A 77 -12.89 6.59 -0.91
CA LYS A 77 -12.37 5.97 -2.14
C LYS A 77 -10.86 6.14 -2.31
N VAL A 78 -10.34 7.35 -2.07
CA VAL A 78 -8.89 7.61 -2.15
C VAL A 78 -8.14 6.81 -1.09
N TRP A 79 -8.67 6.73 0.13
CA TRP A 79 -8.05 5.95 1.19
C TRP A 79 -8.02 4.46 0.86
N GLU A 80 -9.14 3.90 0.41
CA GLU A 80 -9.26 2.51 -0.05
C GLU A 80 -8.28 2.20 -1.19
N GLU A 81 -8.11 3.09 -2.18
CA GLU A 81 -7.13 2.92 -3.27
C GLU A 81 -5.68 2.82 -2.77
N PHE A 82 -5.37 3.41 -1.61
CA PHE A 82 -4.03 3.35 -1.00
C PHE A 82 -3.85 2.21 0.00
N THR A 83 -4.93 1.72 0.62
CA THR A 83 -4.84 0.75 1.72
C THR A 83 -5.49 -0.59 1.42
N SER A 84 -6.09 -0.77 0.24
CA SER A 84 -6.78 -2.01 -0.07
C SER A 84 -6.67 -2.44 -1.53
N ILE A 85 -6.68 -3.76 -1.73
CA ILE A 85 -6.88 -4.36 -3.05
C ILE A 85 -8.32 -4.83 -3.13
N THR A 86 -8.99 -4.38 -4.18
CA THR A 86 -10.42 -4.56 -4.41
C THR A 86 -10.64 -5.34 -5.69
N PHE A 87 -11.37 -6.46 -5.60
CA PHE A 87 -11.78 -7.25 -6.76
C PHE A 87 -13.30 -7.20 -6.93
N LYS A 88 -13.78 -6.81 -8.12
CA LYS A 88 -15.20 -6.72 -8.47
C LYS A 88 -15.48 -7.53 -9.72
N SER A 89 -16.60 -8.25 -9.72
CA SER A 89 -17.18 -8.86 -10.92
C SER A 89 -18.01 -7.80 -11.65
N GLU A 90 -17.90 -7.75 -12.97
CA GLU A 90 -18.78 -6.93 -13.82
C GLU A 90 -20.17 -7.56 -14.01
N GLU A 91 -20.32 -8.86 -13.74
CA GLU A 91 -21.58 -9.59 -13.83
C GLU A 91 -22.24 -9.80 -12.46
N GLU A 92 -23.57 -9.62 -12.37
CA GLU A 92 -24.37 -10.11 -11.24
C GLU A 92 -24.35 -11.65 -11.26
N VAL A 93 -23.54 -12.23 -10.37
CA VAL A 93 -23.38 -13.68 -10.26
C VAL A 93 -24.53 -14.28 -9.43
N ILE A 94 -25.74 -14.29 -9.99
CA ILE A 94 -26.89 -14.96 -9.36
C ILE A 94 -26.78 -16.46 -9.65
N ASP A 95 -26.62 -17.27 -8.60
CA ASP A 95 -26.71 -18.75 -8.63
C ASP A 95 -25.59 -19.51 -9.40
N ARG A 96 -24.38 -18.92 -9.54
CA ARG A 96 -23.23 -19.69 -10.08
C ARG A 96 -22.49 -20.44 -8.97
N LYS A 97 -22.06 -21.66 -9.28
CA LYS A 97 -21.14 -22.47 -8.47
C LYS A 97 -19.72 -22.33 -9.02
N LEU A 98 -18.74 -22.24 -8.12
CA LEU A 98 -17.33 -22.22 -8.47
C LEU A 98 -16.93 -23.50 -9.22
N VAL A 99 -16.25 -23.31 -10.35
CA VAL A 99 -15.56 -24.40 -11.06
C VAL A 99 -14.08 -24.34 -10.66
N ALA A 100 -13.60 -25.43 -10.06
CA ALA A 100 -12.23 -25.52 -9.56
C ALA A 100 -11.22 -25.46 -10.70
N ILE A 101 -10.30 -24.50 -10.61
CA ILE A 101 -9.14 -24.36 -11.48
C ILE A 101 -7.94 -24.57 -10.59
N ASN A 102 -7.15 -25.61 -10.85
CA ASN A 102 -5.99 -25.96 -10.03
C ASN A 102 -4.68 -25.72 -10.80
N PRO A 103 -3.57 -25.39 -10.10
CA PRO A 103 -2.26 -25.31 -10.73
C PRO A 103 -1.87 -26.65 -11.35
N GLU A 104 -1.43 -26.67 -12.61
CA GLU A 104 -0.89 -27.88 -13.25
C GLU A 104 0.57 -28.12 -12.84
N TYR A 105 1.29 -27.03 -12.55
CA TYR A 105 2.64 -27.09 -12.02
C TYR A 105 2.61 -27.05 -10.50
N ILE A 106 3.25 -28.04 -9.87
CA ILE A 106 3.51 -28.09 -8.43
C ILE A 106 5.04 -28.18 -8.26
N PRO A 107 5.66 -27.36 -7.40
CA PRO A 107 7.10 -27.42 -7.15
C PRO A 107 7.55 -28.80 -6.66
N GLU A 108 8.79 -29.18 -6.99
CA GLU A 108 9.32 -30.49 -6.61
C GLU A 108 9.38 -30.64 -5.08
N GLY A 109 8.97 -31.81 -4.58
CA GLY A 109 8.95 -32.12 -3.15
C GLY A 109 7.71 -31.64 -2.40
N PHE A 110 6.77 -30.96 -3.06
CA PHE A 110 5.47 -30.61 -2.51
C PHE A 110 4.41 -31.68 -2.78
N SER A 111 3.49 -31.84 -1.84
CA SER A 111 2.33 -32.73 -1.93
C SER A 111 1.11 -32.07 -1.27
N ILE A 112 -0.10 -32.49 -1.64
CA ILE A 112 -1.33 -31.94 -1.07
C ILE A 112 -1.47 -32.40 0.38
N LEU A 113 -1.53 -31.43 1.30
CA LEU A 113 -1.84 -31.64 2.71
C LEU A 113 -3.35 -31.61 2.95
N GLU A 114 -4.02 -30.59 2.40
CA GLU A 114 -5.45 -30.35 2.60
C GLU A 114 -6.07 -29.75 1.33
N GLU A 115 -7.29 -30.18 1.01
CA GLU A 115 -8.10 -29.62 -0.08
C GLU A 115 -9.52 -29.35 0.43
N THR A 116 -10.02 -28.14 0.15
CA THR A 116 -11.38 -27.70 0.48
C THR A 116 -12.02 -27.15 -0.78
N LEU A 117 -13.12 -27.77 -1.21
CA LEU A 117 -13.93 -27.31 -2.34
C LEU A 117 -15.38 -27.08 -1.88
N SER A 118 -15.90 -25.89 -2.19
CA SER A 118 -17.28 -25.49 -1.95
C SER A 118 -17.82 -24.74 -3.18
N ASP A 119 -19.10 -24.37 -3.14
CA ASP A 119 -19.72 -23.59 -4.21
C ASP A 119 -19.08 -22.20 -4.41
N TYR A 120 -18.27 -21.70 -3.47
CA TYR A 120 -17.70 -20.34 -3.51
C TYR A 120 -16.17 -20.28 -3.38
N VAL A 121 -15.55 -21.33 -2.84
CA VAL A 121 -14.12 -21.36 -2.54
C VAL A 121 -13.54 -22.72 -2.92
N ASN A 122 -12.42 -22.69 -3.61
CA ASN A 122 -11.50 -23.80 -3.81
C ASN A 122 -10.16 -23.44 -3.14
N LYS A 123 -9.72 -24.21 -2.15
CA LYS A 123 -8.50 -23.97 -1.39
C LYS A 123 -7.68 -25.26 -1.33
N ILE A 124 -6.39 -25.17 -1.65
CA ILE A 124 -5.44 -26.29 -1.58
C ILE A 124 -4.22 -25.85 -0.78
N ILE A 125 -3.82 -26.65 0.20
CA ILE A 125 -2.59 -26.47 0.96
C ILE A 125 -1.61 -27.55 0.50
N TYR A 126 -0.47 -27.12 -0.05
CA TYR A 126 0.64 -28.00 -0.37
C TYR A 126 1.71 -27.90 0.72
N VAL A 127 2.33 -29.02 1.08
CA VAL A 127 3.41 -29.10 2.07
C VAL A 127 4.59 -29.90 1.52
N ASN A 128 5.80 -29.53 1.92
CA ASN A 128 7.02 -30.29 1.63
C ASN A 128 7.58 -31.01 2.87
N MET A 129 8.72 -31.69 2.71
CA MET A 129 9.35 -32.48 3.79
C MET A 129 9.94 -31.65 4.94
N ILE A 130 10.06 -30.32 4.77
CA ILE A 130 10.58 -29.40 5.79
C ILE A 130 9.47 -28.48 6.34
N ASP A 131 8.21 -28.89 6.18
CA ASP A 131 7.00 -28.21 6.66
C ASP A 131 6.81 -26.78 6.09
N GLU A 132 7.35 -26.49 4.90
CA GLU A 132 6.97 -25.28 4.17
C GLU A 132 5.63 -25.48 3.48
N GLU A 133 4.77 -24.47 3.55
CA GLU A 133 3.43 -24.51 2.98
C GLU A 133 3.26 -23.56 1.80
N ILE A 134 2.52 -24.00 0.78
CA ILE A 134 1.96 -23.17 -0.26
C ILE A 134 0.44 -23.23 -0.13
N ILE A 135 -0.19 -22.09 0.11
CA ILE A 135 -1.64 -21.99 0.18
C ILE A 135 -2.12 -21.40 -1.15
N TYR A 136 -2.87 -22.20 -1.90
CA TYR A 136 -3.63 -21.78 -3.06
C TYR A 136 -5.09 -21.54 -2.67
N GLU A 137 -5.67 -20.44 -3.15
CA GLU A 137 -7.08 -20.13 -2.96
C GLU A 137 -7.67 -19.49 -4.21
N GLN A 138 -8.81 -20.02 -4.66
CA GLN A 138 -9.67 -19.47 -5.71
C GLN A 138 -11.03 -19.19 -5.08
N ARG A 139 -11.56 -17.98 -5.28
CA ARG A 139 -12.89 -17.58 -4.79
C ARG A 139 -13.75 -17.06 -5.92
N LEU A 140 -15.02 -17.43 -5.91
CA LEU A 140 -16.05 -16.82 -6.76
C LEU A 140 -16.32 -15.39 -6.30
N ILE A 141 -16.31 -14.44 -7.22
CA ILE A 141 -16.63 -13.04 -6.95
C ILE A 141 -18.17 -12.89 -6.99
N SER A 142 -18.87 -13.53 -6.04
CA SER A 142 -20.32 -13.71 -6.13
C SER A 142 -21.16 -12.61 -5.50
N ASP A 143 -20.63 -11.81 -4.59
CA ASP A 143 -21.49 -10.96 -3.75
C ASP A 143 -20.79 -9.69 -3.25
N GLY A 144 -20.28 -8.92 -4.22
CA GLY A 144 -19.57 -7.70 -3.92
C GLY A 144 -18.08 -7.94 -3.66
N GLU A 145 -17.43 -6.80 -3.64
CA GLU A 145 -16.00 -6.58 -3.52
C GLU A 145 -15.26 -7.58 -2.61
N ILE A 146 -14.21 -8.23 -3.12
CA ILE A 146 -13.22 -8.85 -2.23
C ILE A 146 -12.18 -7.78 -1.92
N ILE A 147 -12.11 -7.38 -0.65
CA ILE A 147 -11.22 -6.33 -0.15
C ILE A 147 -10.13 -6.98 0.70
N PHE A 148 -8.87 -6.78 0.31
CA PHE A 148 -7.71 -7.15 1.10
C PHE A 148 -7.08 -5.89 1.69
N ASP A 149 -6.95 -5.86 3.02
CA ASP A 149 -6.19 -4.80 3.71
C ASP A 149 -4.70 -4.93 3.41
N THR A 150 -4.13 -3.90 2.82
CA THR A 150 -2.72 -3.78 2.46
C THR A 150 -2.08 -2.52 3.05
N GLU A 151 -2.61 -2.00 4.16
CA GLU A 151 -2.07 -0.81 4.80
C GLU A 151 -0.56 -0.99 5.14
N GLY A 152 0.27 -0.08 4.61
CA GLY A 152 1.71 -0.10 4.85
C GLY A 152 2.50 -1.18 4.09
N ILE A 153 1.88 -1.84 3.11
CA ILE A 153 2.53 -2.85 2.26
C ILE A 153 2.82 -2.25 0.88
N GLU A 154 4.07 -2.37 0.41
CA GLU A 154 4.43 -2.02 -0.96
C GLU A 154 3.96 -3.13 -1.91
N ILE A 155 2.85 -2.88 -2.60
CA ILE A 155 2.35 -3.76 -3.66
C ILE A 155 3.13 -3.49 -4.94
N LYS A 156 3.64 -4.55 -5.55
CA LYS A 156 4.26 -4.54 -6.86
C LYS A 156 3.34 -5.22 -7.86
N THR A 157 3.37 -4.75 -9.10
CA THR A 157 2.60 -5.36 -10.19
C THR A 157 3.53 -5.92 -11.26
N MET A 158 3.11 -7.00 -11.92
CA MET A 158 3.77 -7.55 -13.08
C MET A 158 2.73 -8.12 -14.06
N ASP A 159 2.96 -7.95 -15.35
CA ASP A 159 2.07 -8.52 -16.37
C ASP A 159 2.55 -9.91 -16.78
N ILE A 160 1.65 -10.89 -16.72
CA ILE A 160 1.89 -12.28 -17.13
C ILE A 160 0.72 -12.73 -18.01
N GLU A 161 1.00 -13.18 -19.24
CA GLU A 161 -0.02 -13.81 -20.11
C GLU A 161 -1.26 -12.93 -20.41
N ASN A 162 -1.13 -11.60 -20.33
CA ASN A 162 -2.18 -10.55 -20.39
C ASN A 162 -2.96 -10.28 -19.11
N GLU A 163 -2.60 -10.92 -17.99
CA GLU A 163 -3.14 -10.60 -16.67
C GLU A 163 -2.16 -9.75 -15.87
N THR A 164 -2.69 -8.74 -15.17
CA THR A 164 -1.90 -7.94 -14.22
C THR A 164 -1.92 -8.63 -12.86
N ILE A 165 -0.75 -9.06 -12.42
CA ILE A 165 -0.56 -9.76 -11.16
C ILE A 165 -0.04 -8.79 -10.11
N SER A 166 -0.72 -8.73 -8.98
CA SER A 166 -0.29 -7.97 -7.80
C SER A 166 0.43 -8.89 -6.83
N PHE A 167 1.60 -8.47 -6.33
CA PHE A 167 2.34 -9.25 -5.34
C PHE A 167 3.05 -8.37 -4.32
N PHE A 168 3.24 -8.93 -3.13
CA PHE A 168 4.02 -8.31 -2.08
C PHE A 168 4.60 -9.38 -1.15
N THR A 169 5.62 -9.00 -0.38
CA THR A 169 6.17 -9.85 0.68
C THR A 169 6.02 -9.13 2.02
N ASN A 170 5.33 -9.77 2.96
CA ASN A 170 5.15 -9.23 4.31
C ASN A 170 5.68 -10.24 5.34
N LYS A 171 6.64 -9.82 6.17
CA LYS A 171 7.30 -10.66 7.19
C LYS A 171 7.82 -12.01 6.65
N GLY A 172 8.34 -12.02 5.42
CA GLY A 172 8.87 -13.23 4.77
C GLY A 172 7.82 -14.14 4.12
N VAL A 173 6.53 -13.76 4.15
CA VAL A 173 5.46 -14.45 3.42
C VAL A 173 5.17 -13.68 2.16
N SER A 174 5.41 -14.30 1.02
CA SER A 174 5.05 -13.78 -0.31
C SER A 174 3.58 -14.07 -0.56
N GLN A 175 2.87 -13.06 -1.06
CA GLN A 175 1.48 -13.15 -1.44
C GLN A 175 1.31 -12.66 -2.87
N ILE A 176 0.58 -13.42 -3.67
CA ILE A 176 0.27 -13.12 -5.07
C ILE A 176 -1.24 -13.12 -5.23
N TYR A 177 -1.74 -12.13 -5.98
CA TYR A 177 -3.14 -11.94 -6.29
C TYR A 177 -3.32 -11.62 -7.77
N TRP A 178 -4.34 -12.22 -8.36
CA TRP A 178 -4.89 -11.80 -9.64
C TRP A 178 -6.35 -12.21 -9.68
N ASN A 179 -7.11 -11.65 -10.62
CA ASN A 179 -8.49 -12.02 -10.84
C ASN A 179 -8.74 -12.12 -12.33
N ASP A 180 -9.72 -12.94 -12.70
CA ASP A 180 -10.43 -12.80 -13.97
C ASP A 180 -11.81 -12.17 -13.70
N ASP A 181 -12.73 -12.29 -14.66
CA ASP A 181 -14.08 -11.73 -14.56
C ASP A 181 -14.93 -12.40 -13.46
N LEU A 182 -14.62 -13.65 -13.08
CA LEU A 182 -15.46 -14.49 -12.22
C LEU A 182 -14.79 -14.91 -10.92
N TYR A 183 -13.47 -15.03 -10.92
CA TYR A 183 -12.69 -15.59 -9.84
C TYR A 183 -11.57 -14.65 -9.41
N MET A 184 -11.35 -14.60 -8.11
CA MET A 184 -10.11 -14.11 -7.52
C MET A 184 -9.23 -15.30 -7.16
N TYR A 185 -7.94 -15.17 -7.45
CA TYR A 185 -6.93 -16.18 -7.17
C TYR A 185 -5.86 -15.60 -6.25
N ARG A 186 -5.38 -16.45 -5.35
CA ARG A 186 -4.33 -16.10 -4.40
C ARG A 186 -3.37 -17.24 -4.18
N PHE A 187 -2.09 -16.89 -4.10
CA PHE A 187 -1.08 -17.72 -3.45
C PHE A 187 -0.52 -17.03 -2.21
N SER A 188 -0.20 -17.82 -1.19
CA SER A 188 0.55 -17.39 -0.01
C SER A 188 1.57 -18.46 0.36
N SER A 189 2.84 -18.08 0.45
CA SER A 189 3.92 -19.00 0.84
C SER A 189 5.17 -18.27 1.31
N THR A 190 6.06 -18.98 2.01
CA THR A 190 7.41 -18.52 2.38
C THR A 190 8.48 -18.95 1.37
N ILE A 191 8.13 -19.78 0.38
CA ILE A 191 9.09 -20.23 -0.62
C ILE A 191 9.46 -19.13 -1.62
N ASP A 192 10.41 -19.46 -2.50
CA ASP A 192 10.87 -18.55 -3.53
C ASP A 192 9.76 -18.11 -4.49
N MET A 193 9.73 -16.81 -4.78
CA MET A 193 8.71 -16.18 -5.60
C MET A 193 8.69 -16.73 -7.04
N GLU A 194 9.83 -17.18 -7.57
CA GLU A 194 9.88 -17.73 -8.93
C GLU A 194 9.07 -19.03 -9.05
N GLU A 195 9.05 -19.86 -8.00
CA GLU A 195 8.25 -21.09 -7.96
C GLU A 195 6.75 -20.78 -7.97
N ILE A 196 6.32 -19.80 -7.16
CA ILE A 196 4.93 -19.37 -7.15
C ILE A 196 4.53 -18.78 -8.51
N ILE A 197 5.41 -17.99 -9.15
CA ILE A 197 5.16 -17.45 -10.50
C ILE A 197 4.98 -18.58 -11.53
N LYS A 198 5.73 -19.68 -11.44
CA LYS A 198 5.54 -20.85 -12.31
C LYS A 198 4.17 -21.49 -12.09
N MET A 199 3.72 -21.63 -10.84
CA MET A 199 2.38 -22.12 -10.52
C MET A 199 1.31 -21.20 -11.11
N THR A 200 1.44 -19.88 -10.93
CA THR A 200 0.52 -18.89 -11.49
C THR A 200 0.44 -18.99 -13.02
N LYS A 201 1.59 -19.10 -13.71
CA LYS A 201 1.62 -19.30 -15.17
C LYS A 201 0.88 -20.56 -15.62
N SER A 202 0.92 -21.64 -14.82
CA SER A 202 0.22 -22.88 -15.14
C SER A 202 -1.30 -22.71 -15.11
N ILE A 203 -1.81 -21.92 -14.16
CA ILE A 203 -3.24 -21.58 -14.08
C ILE A 203 -3.66 -20.73 -15.28
N LEU A 204 -2.91 -19.65 -15.56
CA LEU A 204 -3.24 -18.70 -16.63
C LEU A 204 -3.27 -19.35 -18.01
N LYS A 205 -2.38 -20.32 -18.27
CA LYS A 205 -2.38 -21.07 -19.53
C LYS A 205 -3.58 -22.00 -19.65
N ASN A 206 -4.02 -22.59 -18.55
CA ASN A 206 -5.17 -23.49 -18.56
C ASN A 206 -6.49 -22.73 -18.80
N ASN A 207 -6.66 -21.53 -18.22
CA ASN A 207 -7.83 -20.67 -18.46
C ASN A 207 -8.03 -20.32 -19.95
N LYS A 208 -6.96 -20.14 -20.73
CA LYS A 208 -7.04 -19.89 -22.18
C LYS A 208 -7.57 -21.09 -22.98
N ASN A 209 -7.46 -22.30 -22.47
CA ASN A 209 -7.92 -23.51 -23.15
C ASN A 209 -9.41 -23.80 -22.90
N ILE A 210 -10.03 -23.16 -21.90
CA ILE A 210 -11.45 -23.35 -21.55
C ILE A 210 -12.35 -22.36 -22.33
N LEU A 211 -11.77 -21.26 -22.83
CA LEU A 211 -12.48 -20.17 -23.54
C LEU A 211 -12.32 -20.22 -25.08
N ASN A 212 -11.68 -21.25 -25.66
CA ASN A 212 -11.54 -21.45 -27.11
C ASN A 212 -12.30 -22.70 -27.60
#